data_AF-A0A7J3WVH6-F1
#
_entry.id   AF-A0A7J3WVH6-F1
#
_cell.length_a   1.000
_cell.length_b   1.000
_cell.length_c   1.000
_cell.angle_alpha   90.00
_cell.angle_beta   90.00
_cell.angle_gamma   90.00
#
_symmetry.space_group_name_H-M   'P 1'
#
loop_
_entity.id
_entity.type
_entity.pdbx_description
1 polymer ?
#
loop_
_entity_poly.entity_id
_entity_poly.type
_entity_poly.pdbx_seq_one_letter_code
_entity_poly.pdbx_strand_id
1 'polypeptide(L)'
;MKLREARDSENTYIQVYEQEVMEEARLKRKGALVRESGSIILVNEEDKAFGVDEVVAYIWSICDGKTVDEVINQFSEVSNISRDEVREPIINLINKLKSVSLLE
;
A
#
# COMPACT_ATOMS: atom_id res chain seq x y z
N MET A 1 -15.16 -26.09 26.30
CA MET A 1 -13.74 -25.76 26.04
C MET A 1 -13.36 -25.89 24.56
N LYS A 2 -13.99 -26.76 23.74
CA LYS A 2 -13.63 -26.96 22.31
C LYS A 2 -14.11 -25.90 21.29
N LEU A 3 -15.05 -25.02 21.65
CA LEU A 3 -15.64 -24.07 20.69
C LEU A 3 -14.81 -22.80 20.46
N ARG A 4 -13.87 -22.49 21.36
CA ARG A 4 -13.07 -21.25 21.29
C ARG A 4 -11.86 -21.43 20.37
N GLU A 5 -11.20 -22.59 20.44
CA GLU A 5 -10.01 -22.92 19.64
C GLU A 5 -10.30 -23.02 18.13
N ALA A 6 -11.47 -23.55 17.73
CA ALA A 6 -11.83 -23.65 16.31
C ALA A 6 -12.10 -22.28 15.65
N ARG A 7 -12.65 -21.32 16.41
CA ARG A 7 -12.92 -19.96 15.92
C ARG A 7 -11.63 -19.17 15.71
N ASP A 8 -10.66 -19.37 16.60
CA ASP A 8 -9.36 -18.69 16.52
C ASP A 8 -8.52 -19.23 15.36
N SER A 9 -8.60 -20.54 15.05
CA SER A 9 -7.94 -21.12 13.87
C SER A 9 -8.54 -20.63 12.55
N GLU A 10 -9.88 -20.58 12.44
CA GLU A 10 -10.55 -20.13 11.20
C GLU A 10 -10.28 -18.65 10.91
N ASN A 11 -10.30 -17.81 11.95
CA ASN A 11 -9.94 -16.39 11.82
C ASN A 11 -8.48 -16.19 11.41
N THR A 12 -7.56 -17.00 11.95
CA THR A 12 -6.13 -16.96 11.57
C THR A 12 -5.95 -17.36 10.10
N TYR A 13 -6.60 -18.43 9.64
CA TYR A 13 -6.55 -18.84 8.24
C TYR A 13 -7.06 -17.75 7.30
N ILE A 14 -8.22 -17.14 7.60
CA ILE A 14 -8.79 -16.07 6.79
C ILE A 14 -7.81 -14.88 6.68
N GLN A 15 -7.20 -14.48 7.80
CA GLN A 15 -6.23 -13.38 7.79
C GLN A 15 -4.97 -13.69 6.97
N VAL A 16 -4.42 -14.90 7.10
CA VAL A 16 -3.25 -15.32 6.30
C VAL A 16 -3.60 -15.36 4.82
N TYR A 17 -4.75 -15.93 4.44
CA TYR A 17 -5.20 -15.95 3.05
C TYR A 17 -5.43 -14.54 2.48
N GLU A 18 -6.03 -13.63 3.25
CA GLU A 18 -6.22 -12.24 2.81
C GLU A 18 -4.89 -11.52 2.60
N GLN A 19 -3.89 -11.75 3.47
CA GLN A 19 -2.55 -11.21 3.28
C GLN A 19 -1.87 -11.78 2.02
N GLU A 20 -1.92 -13.10 1.81
CA GLU A 20 -1.33 -13.74 0.63
C GLU A 20 -1.96 -13.21 -0.68
N VAL A 21 -3.30 -13.09 -0.74
CA VAL A 21 -4.00 -12.55 -1.91
C VAL A 21 -3.60 -11.10 -2.19
N MET A 22 -3.43 -10.29 -1.13
CA MET A 22 -2.98 -8.91 -1.25
C MET A 22 -1.52 -8.80 -1.74
N GLU A 23 -0.67 -9.77 -1.39
CA GLU A 23 0.72 -9.83 -1.83
C GLU A 23 0.89 -10.32 -3.27
N GLU A 24 -0.08 -11.05 -3.84
CA GLU A 24 -0.07 -11.46 -5.25
C GLU A 24 -0.78 -10.45 -6.18
N ALA A 25 -1.71 -9.66 -5.65
CA ALA A 25 -2.43 -8.67 -6.43
C ALA A 25 -1.51 -7.54 -6.91
N ARG A 26 -1.53 -7.28 -8.22
CA ARG A 26 -0.82 -6.14 -8.82
C ARG A 26 -1.59 -4.85 -8.60
N LEU A 27 -0.92 -3.88 -8.01
CA LEU A 27 -1.43 -2.55 -7.76
C LEU A 27 -1.57 -1.79 -9.08
N LYS A 28 -2.65 -1.05 -9.21
CA LYS A 28 -2.88 -0.11 -10.31
C LYS A 28 -3.02 1.30 -9.77
N ARG A 29 -2.23 2.23 -10.29
CA ARG A 29 -2.39 3.64 -9.92
C ARG A 29 -3.68 4.21 -10.48
N LYS A 30 -4.31 5.07 -9.69
CA LYS A 30 -5.48 5.85 -10.06
C LYS A 30 -5.15 7.32 -9.83
N GLY A 31 -5.44 8.14 -10.83
CA GLY A 31 -5.18 9.57 -10.77
C GLY A 31 -3.80 10.02 -11.25
N ALA A 32 -3.45 11.26 -10.91
CA ALA A 32 -2.28 11.97 -11.41
C ALA A 32 -1.51 12.70 -10.30
N LEU A 33 -0.21 12.89 -10.54
CA LEU A 33 0.67 13.71 -9.69
C LEU A 33 0.79 15.11 -10.29
N VAL A 34 0.48 16.12 -9.49
CA VAL A 34 0.64 17.53 -9.82
C VAL A 34 1.68 18.14 -8.88
N ARG A 35 2.62 18.91 -9.43
CA ARG A 35 3.60 19.68 -8.67
C ARG A 35 3.35 21.17 -8.92
N GLU A 36 2.98 21.91 -7.88
CA GLU A 36 2.67 23.33 -7.98
C GLU A 36 3.26 24.09 -6.79
N SER A 37 4.06 25.11 -7.06
CA SER A 37 4.63 26.01 -6.04
C SER A 37 5.31 25.31 -4.85
N GLY A 38 5.96 24.16 -5.09
CA GLY A 38 6.64 23.36 -4.05
C GLY A 38 5.74 22.35 -3.32
N SER A 39 4.44 22.34 -3.60
CA SER A 39 3.51 21.33 -3.10
C SER A 39 3.42 20.14 -4.07
N ILE A 40 3.21 18.95 -3.53
CA ILE A 40 2.94 17.73 -4.29
C ILE A 40 1.51 17.31 -4.00
N ILE A 41 0.73 17.15 -5.06
CA ILE A 41 -0.69 16.85 -4.97
C ILE A 41 -0.95 15.59 -5.79
N LEU A 42 -1.61 14.61 -5.18
CA LEU A 42 -2.22 13.49 -5.91
C LEU A 42 -3.69 13.80 -6.13
N VAL A 43 -4.14 13.72 -7.37
CA VAL A 43 -5.55 13.91 -7.75
C VAL A 43 -6.10 12.58 -8.22
N ASN A 44 -7.11 12.03 -7.54
CA ASN A 44 -7.72 10.76 -7.93
C ASN A 44 -8.70 10.94 -9.12
N GLU A 45 -9.28 9.84 -9.62
CA GLU A 45 -10.25 9.88 -10.74
C GLU A 45 -11.62 10.50 -10.37
N GLU A 46 -11.83 10.82 -9.09
CA GLU A 46 -13.01 11.54 -8.57
C GLU A 46 -12.74 13.05 -8.40
N ASP A 47 -11.65 13.56 -9.00
CA ASP A 47 -11.18 14.95 -8.88
C ASP A 47 -10.87 15.40 -7.43
N LYS A 48 -10.65 14.47 -6.50
CA LYS A 48 -10.24 14.78 -5.13
C LYS A 48 -8.72 14.94 -5.07
N ALA A 49 -8.28 16.08 -4.53
CA ALA A 49 -6.87 16.44 -4.37
C ALA A 49 -6.36 16.14 -2.95
N PHE A 50 -5.20 15.49 -2.87
CA PHE A 50 -4.52 15.12 -1.63
C PHE A 50 -3.11 15.69 -1.62
N GLY A 51 -2.82 16.60 -0.70
CA GLY A 51 -1.45 17.05 -0.45
C GLY A 51 -0.64 15.92 0.17
N VAL A 52 0.55 15.66 -0.39
CA VAL A 52 1.44 14.58 0.04
C VAL A 52 2.89 15.05 0.13
N ASP A 53 3.71 14.32 0.86
CA ASP A 53 5.16 14.51 0.85
C ASP A 53 5.84 13.71 -0.27
N GLU A 54 7.16 13.91 -0.42
CA GLU A 54 7.96 13.22 -1.43
C GLU A 54 7.98 11.69 -1.26
N VAL A 55 7.92 11.18 -0.01
CA VAL A 55 7.96 9.74 0.26
C VAL A 55 6.67 9.08 -0.21
N VAL A 56 5.53 9.67 0.10
CA VAL A 56 4.21 9.20 -0.35
C VAL A 56 4.10 9.29 -1.87
N ALA A 57 4.55 10.40 -2.47
CA ALA A 57 4.57 10.56 -3.92
C ALA A 57 5.45 9.51 -4.61
N TYR A 58 6.63 9.24 -4.05
CA TYR A 58 7.54 8.20 -4.54
C TYR A 58 6.89 6.82 -4.47
N ILE A 59 6.38 6.43 -3.30
CA ILE A 59 5.75 5.11 -3.11
C ILE A 59 4.58 4.94 -4.07
N TRP A 60 3.68 5.92 -4.17
CA TRP A 60 2.58 5.87 -5.13
C TRP A 60 3.09 5.71 -6.56
N SER A 61 4.15 6.44 -6.96
CA SER A 61 4.70 6.38 -8.33
C SER A 61 5.24 5.01 -8.73
N ILE A 62 5.76 4.22 -7.77
CA ILE A 62 6.36 2.91 -8.04
C ILE A 62 5.35 1.76 -7.95
N CYS A 63 4.13 2.00 -7.46
CA CYS A 63 3.10 0.96 -7.30
C CYS A 63 2.62 0.36 -8.62
N ASP A 64 2.60 1.11 -9.72
CA ASP A 64 1.89 0.68 -10.93
C ASP A 64 2.46 -0.61 -11.53
N GLY A 65 1.61 -1.64 -11.62
CA GLY A 65 1.98 -2.96 -12.12
C GLY A 65 2.78 -3.82 -11.14
N LYS A 66 3.06 -3.33 -9.92
CA LYS A 66 3.80 -4.06 -8.89
C LYS A 66 2.89 -4.69 -7.85
N THR A 67 3.35 -5.78 -7.25
CA THR A 67 2.74 -6.29 -6.02
C THR A 67 3.18 -5.50 -4.79
N VAL A 68 2.51 -5.70 -3.66
CA VAL A 68 2.90 -5.09 -2.38
C VAL A 68 4.33 -5.48 -1.99
N ASP A 69 4.72 -6.76 -2.17
CA ASP A 69 6.06 -7.22 -1.84
C ASP A 69 7.13 -6.58 -2.73
N GLU A 70 6.86 -6.42 -4.03
CA GLU A 70 7.77 -5.74 -4.95
C GLU A 70 7.97 -4.26 -4.59
N VAL A 71 6.91 -3.57 -4.12
CA VAL A 71 7.00 -2.19 -3.62
C VAL A 71 7.85 -2.13 -2.35
N ILE A 72 7.65 -3.06 -1.41
CA ILE A 72 8.46 -3.18 -0.18
C ILE A 72 9.93 -3.38 -0.52
N ASN A 73 10.24 -4.27 -1.48
CA ASN A 73 11.59 -4.58 -1.90
C ASN A 73 12.28 -3.37 -2.49
N GLN A 74 11.63 -2.72 -3.45
CA GLN A 74 12.19 -1.54 -4.08
C GLN A 74 12.39 -0.39 -3.09
N PHE A 75 11.44 -0.16 -2.17
CA PHE A 75 11.58 0.89 -1.17
C PHE A 75 12.70 0.60 -0.17
N SER A 76 12.82 -0.65 0.29
CA SER A 76 13.91 -1.11 1.16
C SER A 76 15.28 -0.89 0.52
N GLU A 77 15.43 -1.25 -0.75
CA GLU A 77 16.68 -1.06 -1.51
C GLU A 77 17.06 0.42 -1.65
N VAL A 78 16.10 1.28 -2.00
CA VAL A 78 16.38 2.72 -2.22
C VAL A 78 16.61 3.47 -0.90
N SER A 79 15.91 3.10 0.17
CA SER A 79 16.04 3.75 1.47
C SER A 79 17.18 3.20 2.33
N ASN A 80 17.72 2.03 1.98
CA ASN A 80 18.67 1.28 2.81
C ASN A 80 18.13 0.99 4.23
N ILE A 81 16.81 0.82 4.34
CA ILE A 81 16.11 0.40 5.55
C ILE A 81 15.70 -1.07 5.36
N SER A 82 15.76 -1.88 6.41
CA SER A 82 15.45 -3.30 6.29
C SER A 82 14.00 -3.54 5.86
N ARG A 83 13.75 -4.65 5.14
CA ARG A 83 12.39 -5.05 4.72
C ARG A 83 11.43 -5.14 5.90
N ASP A 84 11.89 -5.71 7.02
CA ASP A 84 11.08 -5.90 8.22
C ASP A 84 10.63 -4.58 8.83
N GLU A 85 11.48 -3.55 8.79
CA GLU A 85 11.16 -2.21 9.30
C GLU A 85 10.20 -1.45 8.38
N VAL A 86 10.26 -1.65 7.07
CA VAL A 86 9.42 -0.91 6.11
C VAL A 86 8.11 -1.61 5.75
N ARG A 87 7.98 -2.93 5.99
CA ARG A 87 6.81 -3.74 5.61
C ARG A 87 5.51 -3.14 6.11
N GLU A 88 5.36 -3.02 7.42
CA GLU A 88 4.13 -2.51 8.05
C GLU A 88 3.82 -1.05 7.63
N PRO A 89 4.78 -0.09 7.66
CA PRO A 89 4.54 1.26 7.16
C PRO A 89 4.05 1.31 5.71
N ILE A 90 4.62 0.51 4.81
CA ILE A 90 4.25 0.50 3.39
C ILE A 90 2.86 -0.11 3.19
N ILE A 91 2.55 -1.23 3.85
CA ILE A 91 1.21 -1.85 3.79
C ILE A 91 0.15 -0.85 4.25
N ASN A 92 0.39 -0.17 5.37
CA ASN A 92 -0.53 0.84 5.89
C ASN A 92 -0.72 2.02 4.92
N LEU A 93 0.35 2.48 4.28
CA LEU A 93 0.25 3.53 3.26
C LEU A 93 -0.53 3.07 2.02
N ILE A 94 -0.27 1.86 1.52
CA ILE A 94 -1.00 1.29 0.37
C ILE A 94 -2.49 1.20 0.69
N ASN A 95 -2.85 0.71 1.88
CA ASN A 95 -4.24 0.66 2.32
C ASN A 95 -4.89 2.05 2.41
N LYS A 96 -4.14 3.06 2.85
CA LYS A 96 -4.62 4.45 2.88
C LYS A 96 -4.79 5.03 1.48
N LEU A 97 -3.92 4.70 0.52
CA LEU A 97 -4.06 5.12 -0.87
C LEU A 97 -5.26 4.43 -1.55
N LYS A 98 -5.49 3.14 -1.25
CA LYS A 98 -6.69 2.42 -1.69
C LYS A 98 -7.97 3.04 -1.15
N SER A 99 -7.99 3.43 0.13
CA SER A 99 -9.21 4.01 0.75
C SER A 99 -9.60 5.38 0.21
N VAL A 100 -8.69 6.05 -0.52
CA VAL A 100 -8.95 7.34 -1.18
C VAL A 100 -8.97 7.22 -2.72
N SER A 101 -9.13 6.02 -3.26
CA SER A 101 -9.20 5.75 -4.70
C SER A 101 -7.97 6.21 -5.49
N LEU A 102 -6.78 6.22 -4.87
CA LEU A 102 -5.48 6.49 -5.53
C LEU A 102 -4.76 5.21 -5.98
N LEU A 103 -5.15 4.06 -5.45
CA LEU A 103 -4.69 2.72 -5.85
C LEU A 103 -5.88 1.75 -5.93
N GLU A 104 -5.76 0.74 -6.79
CA GLU A 104 -6.60 -0.46 -6.85
C GLU A 104 -5.71 -1.71 -6.69
#